data_AF-A0A2A3FMJ0-F1
#
_entry.id   AF-A0A2A3FMJ0-F1
#
_cell.length_a   1.000
_cell.length_b   1.000
_cell.length_c   1.000
_cell.angle_alpha   90.00
_cell.angle_beta   90.00
_cell.angle_gamma   90.00
#
_symmetry.space_group_name_H-M   'P 1'
#
loop_
_entity.id
_entity.type
_entity.pdbx_description
1 polymer ?
#
loop_
_entity_poly.entity_id
_entity_poly.type
_entity_poly.pdbx_seq_one_letter_code
_entity_poly.pdbx_strand_id
1 'polypeptide(L)'
;MGNNDSGSSPPREIHSRRREFRTRGDSMPVSPHTLLQHVQDRTTDLRRWLDTGENTATLTAYLRDEPVDHRWLSTYRRLTHDLLRAVDHASPPREPHDAPTPSVGRQSDLR
;
A
#
# COMPACT_ATOMS: atom_id res chain seq x y z
N MET A 1 67.52 -40.48 -9.74
CA MET A 1 67.14 -39.14 -9.28
C MET A 1 66.15 -38.59 -10.30
N GLY A 2 64.94 -38.13 -10.01
CA GLY A 2 64.35 -37.63 -8.76
C GLY A 2 63.53 -36.39 -9.14
N ASN A 3 62.21 -36.58 -9.20
CA ASN A 3 61.12 -35.62 -8.98
C ASN A 3 60.97 -34.43 -9.96
N ASN A 4 59.76 -34.26 -10.50
CA ASN A 4 58.98 -33.04 -10.33
C ASN A 4 57.52 -33.29 -10.74
N ASP A 5 56.69 -33.37 -9.71
CA ASP A 5 55.23 -33.31 -9.75
C ASP A 5 54.82 -31.87 -10.06
N SER A 6 54.00 -31.69 -11.10
CA SER A 6 53.22 -30.46 -11.30
C SER A 6 51.86 -30.86 -11.84
N GLY A 7 51.00 -31.32 -10.93
CA GLY A 7 49.56 -31.34 -11.15
C GLY A 7 49.03 -29.91 -11.34
N SER A 8 48.87 -29.47 -12.58
CA SER A 8 48.05 -28.31 -12.91
C SER A 8 46.69 -28.79 -13.42
N SER A 9 45.76 -28.95 -12.48
CA SER A 9 44.33 -28.94 -12.79
C SER A 9 43.81 -27.52 -12.56
N PRO A 10 43.40 -26.76 -13.59
CA PRO A 10 42.65 -25.54 -13.36
C PRO A 10 41.19 -25.92 -13.04
N PRO A 11 40.59 -25.39 -11.96
CA PRO A 11 39.15 -25.48 -11.82
C PRO A 11 38.51 -24.60 -12.90
N ARG A 12 37.58 -25.18 -13.66
CA ARG A 12 36.67 -24.45 -14.55
C ARG A 12 35.80 -23.53 -13.70
N GLU A 13 36.19 -22.26 -13.57
CA GLU A 13 35.30 -21.22 -13.07
C GLU A 13 34.24 -20.94 -14.14
N ILE A 14 33.10 -21.59 -13.94
CA ILE A 14 31.86 -21.28 -14.62
C ILE A 14 31.47 -19.89 -14.10
N HIS A 15 31.83 -18.85 -14.85
CA HIS A 15 31.28 -17.51 -14.64
C HIS A 15 29.79 -17.54 -14.98
N SER A 16 28.98 -18.05 -14.04
CA SER A 16 27.57 -17.76 -13.97
C SER A 16 27.46 -16.26 -13.79
N ARG A 17 27.27 -15.57 -14.92
CA ARG A 17 26.84 -14.18 -14.98
C ARG A 17 25.44 -14.14 -14.37
N ARG A 18 25.39 -14.19 -13.04
CA ARG A 18 24.16 -14.02 -12.27
C ARG A 18 23.69 -12.63 -12.64
N ARG A 19 22.67 -12.60 -13.50
CA ARG A 19 21.93 -11.39 -13.82
C ARG A 19 21.42 -10.88 -12.49
N GLU A 20 22.13 -9.91 -11.93
CA GLU A 20 21.66 -9.06 -10.85
C GLU A 20 20.46 -8.35 -11.44
N PHE A 21 19.28 -8.96 -11.29
CA PHE A 21 18.04 -8.23 -11.25
C PHE A 21 18.22 -7.28 -10.08
N ARG A 22 18.69 -6.07 -10.40
CA ARG A 22 18.52 -4.91 -9.56
C ARG A 22 17.03 -4.87 -9.28
N THR A 23 16.64 -5.34 -8.11
CA THR A 23 15.28 -5.26 -7.61
C THR A 23 14.96 -3.78 -7.67
N ARG A 24 14.20 -3.45 -8.70
CA ARG A 24 13.48 -2.22 -8.94
C ARG A 24 13.11 -1.61 -7.59
N GLY A 25 13.73 -0.47 -7.30
CA GLY A 25 13.53 0.41 -6.15
C GLY A 25 12.68 -0.18 -5.03
N ASP A 26 13.35 -0.59 -3.95
CA ASP A 26 12.79 -0.52 -2.61
C ASP A 26 12.04 0.81 -2.50
N SER A 27 10.70 0.76 -2.55
CA SER A 27 9.88 1.93 -2.32
C SER A 27 10.16 2.35 -0.89
N MET A 28 11.02 3.36 -0.72
CA MET A 28 11.25 4.03 0.55
C MET A 28 9.89 4.16 1.26
N PRO A 29 9.79 3.76 2.55
CA PRO A 29 8.53 3.85 3.27
C PRO A 29 8.02 5.28 3.13
N VAL A 30 6.88 5.41 2.44
CA VAL A 30 6.26 6.70 2.20
C VAL A 30 5.97 7.27 3.58
N SER A 31 6.60 8.39 3.93
CA SER A 31 6.43 8.98 5.26
C SER A 31 4.94 9.16 5.53
N PRO A 32 4.44 8.91 6.75
CA PRO A 32 3.05 9.18 7.11
C PRO A 32 2.60 10.59 6.72
N HIS A 33 3.52 11.56 6.73
CA HIS A 33 3.30 12.92 6.27
C HIS A 33 2.93 13.01 4.78
N THR A 34 3.60 12.24 3.93
CA THR A 34 3.33 12.17 2.49
C THR A 34 1.99 11.48 2.21
N LEU A 35 1.61 10.47 3.00
CA LEU A 35 0.30 9.84 2.91
C LEU A 35 -0.83 10.80 3.31
N LEU A 36 -0.65 11.54 4.41
CA LEU A 36 -1.60 12.56 4.84
C LEU A 36 -1.72 13.71 3.83
N GLN A 37 -0.61 14.17 3.25
CA GLN A 37 -0.64 15.16 2.16
C GLN A 37 -1.46 14.64 0.98
N HIS A 38 -1.30 13.36 0.61
CA HIS A 38 -2.07 12.78 -0.47
C HIS A 38 -3.58 12.78 -0.17
N VAL A 39 -3.99 12.47 1.05
CA VAL A 39 -5.40 12.59 1.49
C VAL A 39 -5.90 14.02 1.39
N GLN A 40 -5.09 15.00 1.81
CA GLN A 40 -5.43 16.42 1.73
C GLN A 40 -5.60 16.89 0.28
N ASP A 41 -4.71 16.49 -0.61
CA ASP A 41 -4.78 16.80 -2.04
C ASP A 41 -6.07 16.25 -2.65
N ARG A 42 -6.40 14.97 -2.39
CA ARG A 42 -7.63 14.35 -2.90
C ARG A 42 -8.90 14.97 -2.33
N THR A 43 -8.87 15.35 -1.06
CA THR A 43 -9.98 16.08 -0.43
C THR A 43 -10.16 17.45 -1.09
N THR A 44 -9.06 18.15 -1.37
CA THR A 44 -9.06 19.46 -2.03
C THR A 44 -9.55 19.38 -3.47
N ASP A 45 -9.12 18.37 -4.23
CA ASP A 45 -9.58 18.10 -5.58
C ASP A 45 -11.09 17.87 -5.63
N LEU A 46 -11.62 17.01 -4.74
CA LEU A 46 -13.06 16.74 -4.65
C LEU A 46 -13.83 18.00 -4.29
N ARG A 47 -13.36 18.75 -3.28
CA ARG A 47 -14.00 20.01 -2.87
C ARG A 47 -14.03 21.02 -4.01
N ARG A 48 -12.92 21.22 -4.70
CA ARG A 48 -12.81 22.15 -5.83
C ARG A 48 -13.72 21.75 -6.98
N TRP A 49 -13.82 20.44 -7.26
CA TRP A 49 -14.73 19.94 -8.27
C TRP A 49 -16.20 20.22 -7.90
N LEU A 50 -16.59 20.00 -6.64
CA LEU A 50 -17.94 20.29 -6.16
C LEU A 50 -18.27 21.78 -6.14
N ASP A 51 -17.30 22.64 -5.82
CA ASP A 51 -17.45 24.10 -5.76
C ASP A 51 -17.80 24.73 -7.13
N THR A 52 -17.64 23.98 -8.22
CA THR A 52 -18.21 24.37 -9.51
C THR A 52 -19.73 24.34 -9.40
N GLY A 53 -20.40 25.49 -9.51
CA GLY A 53 -21.81 25.66 -9.12
C GLY A 53 -22.81 24.62 -9.68
N GLU A 54 -22.57 24.11 -10.90
CA GLU A 54 -23.36 23.02 -11.47
C GLU A 54 -23.23 21.72 -10.66
N ASN A 55 -22.02 21.37 -10.22
CA ASN A 55 -21.75 20.10 -9.54
C ASN A 55 -22.36 20.03 -8.15
N THR A 56 -22.46 21.16 -7.43
CA THR A 56 -23.17 21.21 -6.13
C THR A 56 -24.67 20.99 -6.31
N ALA A 57 -25.27 21.58 -7.34
CA ALA A 57 -26.68 21.35 -7.67
C ALA A 57 -26.92 19.88 -8.06
N THR A 58 -26.06 19.32 -8.93
CA THR A 58 -26.16 17.91 -9.33
C THR A 58 -25.92 16.94 -8.17
N LEU A 59 -25.02 17.27 -7.22
CA LEU A 59 -24.86 16.48 -5.99
C LEU A 59 -26.14 16.48 -5.17
N THR A 60 -26.80 17.64 -5.04
CA THR A 60 -28.07 17.74 -4.32
C THR A 60 -29.17 16.91 -4.98
N ALA A 61 -29.24 16.91 -6.32
CA ALA A 61 -30.16 16.07 -7.08
C ALA A 61 -29.85 14.56 -6.86
N TYR A 62 -28.59 14.17 -6.95
CA TYR A 62 -28.15 12.79 -6.68
C TYR A 62 -28.54 12.31 -5.27
N LEU A 63 -28.40 13.17 -4.25
CA LEU A 63 -28.80 12.87 -2.87
C LEU A 63 -30.31 12.75 -2.66
N ARG A 64 -31.12 13.21 -3.62
CA ARG A 64 -32.59 13.10 -3.64
C ARG A 64 -33.08 11.95 -4.51
N ASP A 65 -32.19 11.06 -4.93
CA ASP A 65 -32.46 9.98 -5.89
C ASP A 65 -32.99 10.49 -7.25
N GLU A 66 -32.68 11.74 -7.60
CA GLU A 66 -33.01 12.30 -8.91
C GLU A 66 -31.98 11.81 -9.97
N PRO A 67 -32.40 11.62 -11.23
CA PRO A 67 -31.49 11.22 -12.29
C PRO A 67 -30.45 12.30 -12.54
N VAL A 68 -29.18 11.90 -12.55
CA VAL A 68 -28.04 12.78 -12.84
C VAL A 68 -27.28 12.28 -14.06
N ASP A 69 -26.54 13.19 -14.68
CA ASP A 69 -25.72 12.88 -15.84
C ASP A 69 -24.66 11.79 -15.53
N HIS A 70 -24.51 10.83 -16.45
CA HIS A 70 -23.58 9.71 -16.28
C HIS A 70 -22.11 10.13 -16.23
N ARG A 71 -21.72 11.19 -16.95
CA ARG A 71 -20.37 11.73 -16.96
C ARG A 71 -20.07 12.44 -15.64
N TRP A 72 -21.05 13.18 -15.11
CA TRP A 72 -20.99 13.73 -13.76
C TRP A 72 -20.77 12.62 -12.72
N LEU A 73 -21.63 11.59 -12.74
CA LEU A 73 -21.58 10.47 -11.79
C LEU A 73 -20.25 9.71 -11.86
N SER A 74 -19.73 9.48 -13.07
CA SER A 74 -18.44 8.80 -13.27
C SER A 74 -17.29 9.60 -12.66
N THR A 75 -17.32 10.93 -12.80
CA THR A 75 -16.28 11.81 -12.24
C THR A 75 -16.37 11.85 -10.72
N TYR A 76 -17.58 11.99 -10.17
CA TYR A 76 -17.82 11.93 -8.73
C TYR A 76 -17.29 10.62 -8.13
N ARG A 77 -17.71 9.47 -8.67
CA ARG A 77 -17.28 8.15 -8.20
C ARG A 77 -15.76 7.97 -8.24
N ARG A 78 -15.10 8.46 -9.30
CA ARG A 78 -13.64 8.40 -9.42
C ARG A 78 -12.97 9.20 -8.30
N LEU A 79 -13.39 10.45 -8.09
CA LEU A 79 -12.81 11.31 -7.05
C LEU A 79 -13.06 10.76 -5.64
N THR A 80 -14.26 10.25 -5.37
CA THR A 80 -14.57 9.60 -4.09
C THR A 80 -13.73 8.35 -3.88
N HIS A 81 -13.59 7.51 -4.89
CA HIS A 81 -12.77 6.30 -4.81
C HIS A 81 -11.28 6.63 -4.56
N ASP A 82 -10.74 7.62 -5.28
CA ASP A 82 -9.34 8.04 -5.11
C ASP A 82 -9.08 8.60 -3.70
N LEU A 83 -10.03 9.34 -3.14
CA LEU A 83 -9.97 9.79 -1.75
C LEU A 83 -10.02 8.62 -0.76
N LEU A 84 -10.97 7.68 -0.92
CA LEU A 84 -11.10 6.52 -0.04
C LEU A 84 -9.85 5.65 -0.06
N ARG A 85 -9.27 5.45 -1.25
CA ARG A 85 -7.99 4.75 -1.42
C ARG A 85 -6.84 5.48 -0.72
N ALA A 86 -6.77 6.80 -0.83
CA ALA A 86 -5.74 7.57 -0.12
C ALA A 86 -5.87 7.45 1.40
N VAL A 87 -7.10 7.46 1.93
CA VAL A 87 -7.38 7.29 3.37
C VAL A 87 -7.03 5.88 3.85
N ASP A 88 -7.37 4.85 3.06
CA ASP A 88 -7.01 3.46 3.35
C ASP A 88 -5.49 3.28 3.44
N HIS A 89 -4.75 3.86 2.49
CA HIS A 89 -3.29 3.84 2.50
C HIS A 89 -2.66 4.66 3.65
N ALA A 90 -3.33 5.72 4.10
CA ALA A 90 -2.86 6.54 5.22
C ALA A 90 -3.21 5.95 6.59
N SER A 91 -4.17 5.02 6.66
CA SER A 91 -4.49 4.33 7.91
C SER A 91 -3.44 3.28 8.19
N PRO A 92 -2.74 3.33 9.34
CA PRO A 92 -1.92 2.20 9.74
C PRO A 92 -2.82 0.96 9.85
N PRO A 93 -2.34 -0.23 9.47
CA PRO A 93 -3.04 -1.47 9.76
C PRO A 93 -3.41 -1.45 11.23
N ARG A 94 -4.70 -1.62 11.54
CA ARG A 94 -5.12 -1.84 12.92
C ARG A 94 -4.37 -3.10 13.35
N GLU A 95 -3.35 -2.95 14.19
CA GLU A 95 -2.67 -4.11 14.76
C GLU A 95 -3.75 -5.03 15.32
N PRO A 96 -3.72 -6.34 15.02
CA PRO A 96 -4.58 -7.26 15.73
C PRO A 96 -4.21 -7.03 17.20
N HIS A 97 -5.11 -6.38 17.95
CA HIS A 97 -4.97 -6.30 19.40
C HIS A 97 -4.72 -7.74 19.84
N ASP A 98 -3.51 -8.01 20.34
CA ASP A 98 -3.17 -9.26 20.98
C ASP A 98 -4.34 -9.59 21.88
N ALA A 99 -5.05 -10.67 21.51
CA ALA A 99 -6.04 -11.25 22.39
C ALA A 99 -5.36 -11.40 23.74
N PRO A 100 -5.94 -10.92 24.87
CA PRO A 100 -5.37 -11.22 26.16
C PRO A 100 -5.33 -12.73 26.25
N THR A 101 -4.13 -13.31 26.18
CA THR A 101 -3.91 -14.75 26.30
C THR A 101 -4.70 -15.20 27.52
N PRO A 102 -5.73 -16.07 27.37
CA PRO A 102 -6.27 -16.71 28.55
C PRO A 102 -5.12 -17.53 29.11
N SER A 103 -4.58 -17.11 30.25
CA SER A 103 -3.62 -17.89 31.02
C SER A 103 -4.27 -19.23 31.36
N VAL A 104 -4.09 -20.21 30.48
CA VAL A 104 -4.46 -21.59 30.72
C VAL A 104 -3.42 -22.15 31.68
N GLY A 105 -3.86 -22.29 32.93
CA GLY A 105 -3.51 -23.40 33.80
C GLY A 105 -2.09 -23.44 34.35
N ARG A 106 -1.95 -23.03 35.62
CA ARG A 106 -1.06 -23.75 36.53
C ARG A 106 -1.86 -24.22 37.74
N GLN A 107 -2.21 -25.50 37.70
CA GLN A 107 -2.68 -26.29 38.83
C GLN A 107 -1.77 -26.05 40.04
N SER A 108 -2.36 -25.83 41.21
CA SER A 108 -1.76 -26.17 42.51
C SER A 108 -2.87 -26.25 43.54
N ASP A 109 -3.64 -27.33 43.49
CA ASP A 109 -4.43 -27.79 44.64
C ASP A 109 -4.53 -29.32 44.57
N LEU A 110 -3.75 -30.02 45.40
CA LEU A 110 -4.18 -31.08 46.31
C LEU A 110 -2.95 -31.77 46.93
N ARG A 111 -2.73 -31.59 48.23
CA ARG A 111 -2.28 -32.68 49.10
C ARG A 111 -2.73 -32.44 50.53
#